data_AF-A0A349HXH5-F1
#
_entry.id   AF-A0A349HXH5-F1
#
_cell.length_a   1.000
_cell.length_b   1.000
_cell.length_c   1.000
_cell.angle_alpha   90.00
_cell.angle_beta   90.00
_cell.angle_gamma   90.00
#
_symmetry.space_group_name_H-M   'P 1'
#
loop_
_entity.id
_entity.type
_entity.pdbx_description
1 polymer ?
#
loop_
_entity_poly.entity_id
_entity_poly.type
_entity_poly.pdbx_seq_one_letter_code
_entity_poly.pdbx_strand_id
1 'polypeptide(L)'
;MYKSQTPVSIGDRIISVISYVTAGWVGLIYMVILYFVRKPASLFLRYNIFQSIFISFFYFLLCMIFGFISNILLQIPLINALVSWFILLFNRPIIFEYSAIQSLVTGLYIYMSIMALMGKFPRVYWVSRIIDKSVR
;
A
#
# COMPACT_ATOMS: atom_id res chain seq x y z
N MET A 1 0.24 14.90 -19.58
CA MET A 1 0.09 16.31 -19.18
C MET A 1 -1.22 16.47 -18.42
N TYR A 2 -1.20 16.62 -17.10
CA TYR A 2 -2.41 16.91 -16.32
C TYR A 2 -2.51 18.43 -16.11
N LYS A 3 -3.53 19.03 -16.72
CA LYS A 3 -3.84 20.46 -16.73
C LYS A 3 -4.78 20.78 -15.55
N SER A 4 -4.56 21.95 -14.94
CA SER A 4 -5.27 22.60 -13.82
C SER A 4 -5.36 21.81 -12.51
N GLN A 5 -4.30 21.89 -11.70
CA GLN A 5 -4.38 21.59 -10.28
C GLN A 5 -5.17 22.70 -9.59
N THR A 6 -6.40 22.41 -9.16
CA THR A 6 -6.92 23.09 -7.97
C THR A 6 -5.89 22.92 -6.85
N PRO A 7 -5.63 23.96 -6.04
CA PRO A 7 -4.64 23.85 -4.98
C PRO A 7 -5.01 22.69 -4.06
N VAL A 8 -4.11 21.71 -3.93
CA VAL A 8 -4.34 20.53 -3.08
C VAL A 8 -4.46 21.00 -1.64
N SER A 9 -5.64 20.83 -1.06
CA SER A 9 -5.93 21.19 0.32
C SER A 9 -5.00 20.45 1.28
N ILE A 10 -4.57 21.13 2.35
CA ILE A 10 -3.77 20.53 3.43
C ILE A 10 -4.49 19.32 4.04
N GLY A 11 -5.82 19.38 4.19
CA GLY A 11 -6.61 18.25 4.67
C GLY A 11 -6.47 17.00 3.80
N ASP A 12 -6.53 17.17 2.48
CA ASP A 12 -6.38 16.06 1.53
C ASP A 12 -4.99 15.42 1.62
N ARG A 13 -3.94 16.23 1.87
CA ARG A 13 -2.57 15.73 2.07
C ARG A 13 -2.46 14.92 3.34
N ILE A 14 -2.97 15.43 4.46
CA ILE A 14 -2.93 14.76 5.75
C ILE A 14 -3.66 13.41 5.67
N ILE A 15 -4.88 13.39 5.12
CA ILE A 15 -5.65 12.14 5.00
C ILE A 15 -4.96 11.15 4.07
N SER A 16 -4.35 11.62 2.98
CA SER A 16 -3.57 10.77 2.06
C SER A 16 -2.39 10.11 2.77
N VAL A 17 -1.66 10.86 3.61
CA VAL A 17 -0.53 10.36 4.40
C VAL A 17 -0.98 9.32 5.41
N ILE A 18 -2.01 9.64 6.18
CA ILE A 18 -2.53 8.72 7.19
C ILE A 18 -3.08 7.47 6.51
N SER A 19 -3.65 7.59 5.31
CA SER A 19 -4.09 6.42 4.53
C SER A 19 -2.92 5.51 4.20
N TYR A 20 -1.74 6.01 3.81
CA TYR A 20 -0.58 5.15 3.60
C TYR A 20 -0.06 4.52 4.89
N VAL A 21 0.03 5.29 5.98
CA VAL A 21 0.50 4.80 7.29
C VAL A 21 -0.43 3.71 7.85
N THR A 22 -1.74 3.85 7.63
CA THR A 22 -2.76 2.89 8.08
C THR A 22 -3.12 1.86 7.02
N ALA A 23 -2.28 1.66 6.01
CA ALA A 23 -2.50 0.67 4.96
C ALA A 23 -3.87 0.79 4.25
N GLY A 24 -4.44 2.00 4.18
CA GLY A 24 -5.67 2.34 3.48
C GLY A 24 -6.91 2.41 4.36
N TRP A 25 -6.84 2.01 5.63
CA TRP A 25 -8.00 1.99 6.53
C TRP A 25 -8.60 3.38 6.75
N VAL A 26 -7.78 4.37 7.09
CA VAL A 26 -8.26 5.74 7.31
C VAL A 26 -8.84 6.33 6.03
N GLY A 27 -8.23 6.04 4.88
CA GLY A 27 -8.75 6.47 3.58
C GLY A 27 -10.13 5.88 3.28
N LEU A 28 -10.31 4.60 3.57
CA LEU A 28 -11.59 3.91 3.41
C LEU A 28 -12.67 4.55 4.30
N ILE A 29 -12.38 4.74 5.59
CA ILE A 29 -13.30 5.40 6.54
C ILE A 29 -13.64 6.81 6.05
N TYR A 30 -12.64 7.57 5.58
CA TYR A 30 -12.87 8.93 5.10
C TYR A 30 -13.74 8.99 3.85
N MET A 31 -13.59 8.03 2.92
CA MET A 31 -14.47 7.92 1.75
C MET A 31 -15.92 7.64 2.15
N VAL A 32 -16.14 6.81 3.18
CA VAL A 32 -17.48 6.57 3.75
C VAL A 32 -18.06 7.85 4.36
N ILE A 33 -17.26 8.61 5.12
CA ILE A 33 -17.70 9.90 5.69
C ILE A 33 -18.09 10.88 4.58
N LEU A 34 -17.26 11.03 3.54
CA LEU A 34 -17.55 11.90 2.40
C LEU A 34 -18.83 11.51 1.66
N TYR A 35 -19.11 10.21 1.55
CA TYR A 35 -20.36 9.70 0.98
C TYR A 35 -21.58 10.20 1.78
N PHE A 36 -21.55 10.10 3.11
CA PHE A 36 -22.65 10.59 3.95
C PHE A 36 -22.79 12.12 3.94
N VAL A 37 -21.67 12.84 3.91
CA VAL A 37 -21.64 14.31 3.83
C VAL A 37 -22.00 14.81 2.41
N ARG A 38 -22.16 13.90 1.43
CA ARG A 38 -22.42 14.20 0.01
C ARG A 38 -21.39 15.15 -0.60
N LYS A 39 -20.15 15.07 -0.13
CA LYS A 39 -19.04 15.90 -0.62
C LYS A 39 -18.13 15.06 -1.53
N PRO A 40 -17.85 15.49 -2.78
CA PRO A 40 -16.94 14.75 -3.64
C PRO A 40 -15.51 14.84 -3.10
N ALA A 41 -14.82 13.69 -3.11
CA ALA A 41 -13.38 13.64 -2.85
C ALA A 41 -12.62 14.29 -4.01
N SER A 42 -11.56 15.04 -3.71
CA SER A 42 -10.68 15.59 -4.75
C SER A 42 -9.98 14.46 -5.52
N LEU A 43 -9.59 14.74 -6.77
CA LEU A 43 -8.87 13.76 -7.60
C LEU A 43 -7.59 13.26 -6.88
N PHE A 44 -6.87 14.18 -6.23
CA PHE A 44 -5.69 13.87 -5.44
C PHE A 44 -6.00 12.91 -4.29
N LEU A 45 -7.05 13.20 -3.52
CA LEU A 45 -7.42 12.37 -2.39
C LEU A 45 -7.88 10.98 -2.83
N ARG A 46 -8.75 10.88 -3.84
CA ARG A 46 -9.22 9.60 -4.39
C ARG A 46 -8.04 8.75 -4.85
N TYR A 47 -7.10 9.35 -5.58
CA TYR A 47 -5.91 8.66 -6.05
C TYR A 47 -5.10 8.03 -4.91
N ASN A 48 -4.74 8.82 -3.89
CA ASN A 48 -3.89 8.32 -2.81
C ASN A 48 -4.61 7.26 -1.98
N ILE A 49 -5.91 7.45 -1.70
CA ILE A 49 -6.72 6.47 -0.96
C ILE A 49 -6.78 5.15 -1.74
N PHE A 50 -7.19 5.17 -3.00
CA PHE A 50 -7.26 3.94 -3.80
C PHE A 50 -5.90 3.27 -3.99
N GLN A 51 -4.83 4.05 -4.18
CA GLN A 51 -3.48 3.51 -4.28
C GLN A 51 -3.04 2.84 -2.97
N SER A 52 -3.32 3.45 -1.82
CA SER A 52 -2.98 2.86 -0.51
C SER A 52 -3.74 1.54 -0.29
N ILE A 53 -5.04 1.51 -0.54
CA ILE A 53 -5.88 0.31 -0.40
C ILE A 53 -5.40 -0.80 -1.33
N PHE A 54 -5.15 -0.46 -2.61
CA PHE A 54 -4.72 -1.44 -3.61
C PHE A 54 -3.37 -2.08 -3.24
N ILE A 55 -2.38 -1.27 -2.84
CA ILE A 55 -1.06 -1.78 -2.48
C ILE A 55 -1.15 -2.69 -1.25
N SER A 56 -1.90 -2.28 -0.23
CA SER A 56 -2.08 -3.09 0.98
C SER A 56 -2.80 -4.40 0.71
N PHE A 57 -3.87 -4.36 -0.08
CA PHE A 57 -4.62 -5.55 -0.44
C PHE A 57 -3.78 -6.50 -1.30
N PHE A 58 -3.03 -5.96 -2.26
CA PHE A 58 -2.12 -6.74 -3.08
C PHE A 58 -1.00 -7.39 -2.25
N TYR A 59 -0.40 -6.64 -1.32
CA TYR A 59 0.60 -7.19 -0.40
C TYR A 59 0.02 -8.29 0.49
N PHE A 60 -1.15 -8.08 1.08
CA PHE A 60 -1.85 -9.08 1.88
C PHE A 60 -2.11 -10.37 1.08
N LEU A 61 -2.59 -10.23 -0.16
CA LEU A 61 -2.88 -11.36 -1.04
C LEU A 61 -1.61 -12.15 -1.40
N LEU A 62 -0.50 -11.46 -1.68
CA LEU A 62 0.80 -12.12 -1.87
C LEU A 62 1.23 -12.89 -0.62
N CYS A 63 1.14 -12.28 0.57
CA CYS A 63 1.48 -12.95 1.82
C CYS A 63 0.63 -14.20 2.07
N MET A 64 -0.68 -14.14 1.81
CA MET A 64 -1.55 -15.31 1.93
C MET A 64 -1.17 -16.42 0.94
N ILE A 65 -0.93 -16.09 -0.32
CA ILE A 65 -0.55 -17.07 -1.34
C ILE A 65 0.79 -17.73 -0.98
N PHE A 66 1.80 -16.95 -0.63
CA PHE A 66 3.10 -17.48 -0.24
C PHE A 66 3.02 -18.31 1.04
N GLY A 67 2.23 -17.89 2.03
CA GLY A 67 2.00 -18.66 3.25
C GLY A 67 1.32 -20.00 2.95
N PHE A 68 0.31 -19.99 2.10
CA PHE A 68 -0.39 -21.20 1.67
C PHE A 68 0.54 -22.18 0.94
N ILE A 69 1.30 -21.70 -0.06
CA ILE A 69 2.28 -22.51 -0.80
C ILE A 69 3.32 -23.08 0.17
N SER A 70 3.85 -22.24 1.06
CA SER A 70 4.86 -22.66 2.05
C SER A 70 4.34 -23.78 2.94
N ASN A 71 3.10 -23.68 3.44
CA ASN A 71 2.50 -24.71 4.28
C ASN A 71 2.38 -26.06 3.57
N ILE A 72 2.06 -26.08 2.27
CA ILE A 72 2.02 -27.32 1.47
C ILE A 72 3.43 -27.88 1.31
N LEU A 73 4.39 -27.03 0.92
CA LEU A 73 5.75 -27.46 0.64
C LEU A 73 6.49 -28.00 1.87
N LEU A 74 6.21 -27.47 3.06
CA LEU A 74 6.80 -27.91 4.33
C LEU A 74 6.39 -29.34 4.73
N GLN A 75 5.27 -29.86 4.22
CA GLN A 75 4.85 -31.24 4.47
C GLN A 75 5.70 -32.28 3.73
N ILE A 76 6.47 -31.85 2.72
CA ILE A 76 7.31 -32.74 1.93
C ILE A 76 8.69 -32.85 2.60
N PRO A 77 9.07 -34.00 3.19
CA PRO A 77 10.25 -34.11 4.06
C PRO A 77 11.57 -33.75 3.37
N LEU A 78 11.71 -33.99 2.07
CA LEU A 78 12.92 -33.69 1.30
C LEU A 78 13.06 -32.20 0.93
N ILE A 79 11.93 -31.49 0.83
CA ILE A 79 11.87 -30.08 0.41
C ILE A 79 11.79 -29.13 1.62
N ASN A 80 11.32 -29.63 2.76
CA ASN A 80 11.12 -28.86 3.99
C ASN A 80 12.36 -28.06 4.41
N ALA A 81 13.54 -28.68 4.46
CA ALA A 81 14.76 -27.98 4.89
C ALA A 81 15.10 -26.77 3.99
N LEU A 82 14.89 -26.92 2.69
CA LEU A 82 15.17 -25.89 1.69
C LEU A 82 14.17 -24.73 1.81
N VAL A 83 12.89 -25.05 1.96
CA VAL A 83 11.80 -24.07 2.12
C VAL A 83 11.91 -23.33 3.45
N SER A 84 12.19 -24.04 4.54
CA SER A 84 12.44 -23.46 5.85
C SER A 84 13.60 -22.46 5.82
N TRP A 85 14.68 -22.76 5.10
CA TRP A 85 15.81 -21.84 4.92
C TRP A 85 15.40 -20.58 4.16
N PHE A 86 14.62 -20.71 3.07
CA PHE A 86 14.09 -19.56 2.34
C PHE A 86 13.15 -18.69 3.18
N ILE A 87 12.22 -19.30 3.93
CA ILE A 87 11.31 -18.59 4.82
C ILE A 87 12.12 -17.81 5.85
N LEU A 88 13.11 -18.45 6.49
CA LEU A 88 13.99 -17.79 7.44
C LEU A 88 14.74 -16.62 6.81
N LEU A 89 15.26 -16.74 5.60
CA LEU A 89 15.98 -15.65 4.93
C LEU A 89 15.11 -14.39 4.77
N PHE A 90 13.84 -14.56 4.37
CA PHE A 90 12.95 -13.44 4.08
C PHE A 90 12.15 -12.92 5.28
N ASN A 91 11.81 -13.79 6.25
CA ASN A 91 11.05 -13.43 7.45
C ASN A 91 11.92 -13.13 8.68
N ARG A 92 13.22 -13.45 8.64
CA ARG A 92 14.18 -13.05 9.67
C ARG A 92 14.07 -11.54 9.93
N PRO A 93 14.06 -11.10 11.19
CA PRO A 93 14.19 -9.68 11.51
C PRO A 93 15.57 -9.19 11.07
N ILE A 94 15.61 -8.16 10.23
CA ILE A 94 16.86 -7.55 9.74
C ILE A 94 17.01 -6.14 10.29
N ILE A 95 15.92 -5.36 10.32
CA ILE A 95 15.95 -3.94 10.68
C ILE A 95 14.81 -3.67 11.67
N PHE A 96 15.12 -3.24 12.90
CA PHE A 96 14.12 -2.91 13.94
C PHE A 96 13.04 -4.00 14.11
N GLU A 97 13.45 -5.27 14.13
CA GLU A 97 12.55 -6.44 14.20
C GLU A 97 11.63 -6.66 12.98
N TYR A 98 11.65 -5.78 11.99
CA TYR A 98 10.97 -5.99 10.73
C TYR A 98 11.74 -6.95 9.83
N SER A 99 11.00 -7.80 9.13
CA SER A 99 11.55 -8.65 8.10
C SER A 99 12.03 -7.83 6.89
N ALA A 100 12.84 -8.44 6.01
CA ALA A 100 13.31 -7.79 4.79
C ALA A 100 12.15 -7.25 3.95
N ILE A 101 11.12 -8.08 3.78
CA ILE A 101 9.93 -7.76 3.00
C ILE A 101 9.13 -6.64 3.66
N GLN A 102 8.92 -6.72 4.98
CA GLN A 102 8.20 -5.68 5.72
C GLN A 102 8.93 -4.34 5.67
N SER A 103 10.27 -4.36 5.76
CA SER A 103 11.09 -3.16 5.65
C SER A 103 10.91 -2.48 4.28
N LEU A 104 10.90 -3.26 3.20
CA LEU A 104 10.69 -2.76 1.85
C LEU A 104 9.30 -2.14 1.69
N VAL A 105 8.25 -2.84 2.12
CA VAL A 105 6.86 -2.36 2.04
C VAL A 105 6.66 -1.10 2.89
N THR A 106 7.24 -1.07 4.09
CA THR A 106 7.22 0.12 4.95
C THR A 106 7.94 1.30 4.29
N GLY A 107 9.11 1.07 3.70
CA GLY A 107 9.83 2.08 2.91
C GLY A 107 9.00 2.62 1.74
N LEU A 108 8.24 1.75 1.05
CA LEU A 108 7.31 2.15 0.01
C LEU A 108 6.19 3.06 0.56
N TYR A 109 5.57 2.71 1.69
CA TYR A 109 4.56 3.56 2.33
C TYR A 109 5.11 4.91 2.77
N ILE A 110 6.33 4.95 3.31
CA ILE A 110 7.02 6.19 3.69
C ILE A 110 7.25 7.06 2.45
N TYR A 111 7.79 6.50 1.37
CA TYR A 111 7.98 7.21 0.10
C TYR A 111 6.68 7.84 -0.40
N MET A 112 5.59 7.07 -0.42
CA MET A 112 4.29 7.57 -0.89
C MET A 112 3.73 8.65 0.03
N SER A 113 3.91 8.48 1.35
CA SER A 113 3.52 9.47 2.36
C SER A 113 4.24 10.80 2.16
N ILE A 114 5.56 10.78 1.94
CA ILE A 114 6.36 11.99 1.68
C ILE A 114 5.88 12.70 0.42
N MET A 115 5.66 11.96 -0.67
CA MET A 115 5.14 12.54 -1.91
C MET A 115 3.74 13.15 -1.73
N ALA A 116 2.87 12.48 -0.96
CA ALA A 116 1.54 12.99 -0.64
C ALA A 116 1.60 14.27 0.24
N LEU A 117 2.52 14.35 1.21
CA LEU A 117 2.78 15.58 1.99
C LEU A 117 3.17 16.76 1.09
N MET A 118 3.99 16.49 0.07
CA MET A 118 4.39 17.50 -0.93
C MET A 118 3.24 17.88 -1.89
N GLY A 119 2.07 17.24 -1.80
CA GLY A 119 0.96 17.43 -2.72
C GLY A 119 1.22 16.85 -4.12
N LYS A 120 2.20 15.94 -4.25
CA LYS A 120 2.53 15.25 -5.50
C LYS A 120 1.87 13.89 -5.53
N PHE A 121 1.53 13.42 -6.74
CA PHE A 121 1.00 12.07 -6.93
C PHE A 121 2.14 11.05 -6.85
N PRO A 122 2.21 10.21 -5.79
CA PRO A 122 3.25 9.20 -5.67
C PRO A 122 3.15 8.17 -6.78
N ARG A 123 4.24 7.96 -7.52
CA ARG A 123 4.28 7.00 -8.63
C ARG A 123 4.94 5.71 -8.19
N VAL A 124 4.21 4.61 -8.32
CA VAL A 124 4.65 3.23 -8.13
C VAL A 124 4.51 2.52 -9.48
N TYR A 125 5.57 1.84 -9.91
CA TYR A 125 5.61 1.14 -11.19
C TYR A 125 4.44 0.13 -11.30
N TRP A 126 3.78 0.11 -12.45
CA TRP A 126 2.52 -0.60 -12.73
C TRP A 126 1.29 -0.18 -11.93
N VAL A 127 1.36 -0.14 -10.60
CA VAL A 127 0.23 0.14 -9.72
C VAL A 127 -0.41 1.48 -10.05
N SER A 128 0.38 2.54 -10.13
CA SER A 128 -0.16 3.88 -10.38
C SER A 128 -0.91 4.02 -11.71
N ARG A 129 -0.57 3.20 -12.74
CA ARG A 129 -1.29 3.20 -14.02
C ARG A 129 -2.68 2.57 -13.90
N ILE A 130 -2.83 1.57 -13.02
CA ILE A 130 -4.12 0.94 -12.73
C ILE A 130 -5.00 1.96 -12.01
N ILE A 131 -4.45 2.64 -11.00
CA ILE A 131 -5.18 3.66 -10.23
C ILE A 131 -5.57 4.87 -11.09
N ASP A 132 -4.69 5.34 -11.98
CA ASP A 132 -5.01 6.45 -12.89
C ASP A 132 -6.22 6.13 -13.78
N LYS A 133 -6.38 4.86 -14.19
CA LYS A 133 -7.54 4.42 -15.00
C LYS A 133 -8.81 4.29 -14.18
N SER A 134 -8.73 3.97 -12.89
CA SER A 134 -9.90 3.79 -12.02
C SER A 134 -10.41 5.10 -11.41
N VAL A 135 -9.56 6.12 -11.33
CA VAL A 135 -9.89 7.42 -10.70
C VAL A 135 -10.35 8.47 -11.72
N ARG A 136 -10.08 8.24 -13.02
CA ARG A 136 -10.68 8.98 -14.13
C ARG A 136 -12.15 8.61 -14.30
#